data_AF-A0A7G6SPA2-F1
#
_entry.id   AF-A0A7G6SPA2-F1
#
_cell.length_a   1.000
_cell.length_b   1.000
_cell.length_c   1.000
_cell.angle_alpha   90.00
_cell.angle_beta   90.00
_cell.angle_gamma   90.00
#
_symmetry.space_group_name_H-M   'P 1'
#
loop_
_entity.id
_entity.type
_entity.pdbx_description
1 polymer ?
#
loop_
_entity_poly.entity_id
_entity_poly.type
_entity_poly.pdbx_seq_one_letter_code
_entity_poly.pdbx_strand_id
1 'polypeptide(L)'
;MTHLMRKILTVIMATSLLSWAPAAVSAAERASWTIVLRPADFVVGDALGQLHTRRQWMTGFDERSGAFEIALRRKAIAISAPRCRMDYLILTIPVYYPENPKQASVRERRAVYDALVALQTKGKGSATVGVEAPEPLARLGKRGIELLACNLYFAFPISVQVSTQ
;
A
#
# COMPACT_ATOMS: atom_id res chain seq x y z
N MET A 1 10.45 -77.87 -17.12
CA MET A 1 9.26 -77.55 -16.30
C MET A 1 9.75 -76.72 -15.14
N THR A 2 9.83 -75.41 -15.34
CA THR A 2 8.85 -74.39 -14.91
C THR A 2 9.00 -74.04 -13.44
N HIS A 3 8.94 -72.73 -13.19
CA HIS A 3 8.91 -72.02 -11.91
C HIS A 3 10.28 -71.59 -11.36
N LEU A 4 10.52 -70.34 -10.95
CA LEU A 4 9.68 -69.15 -10.89
C LEU A 4 10.56 -67.99 -10.36
N MET A 5 10.37 -66.79 -10.92
CA MET A 5 10.57 -65.46 -10.29
C MET A 5 11.97 -65.00 -9.86
N ARG A 6 12.61 -64.29 -10.80
CA ARG A 6 12.87 -62.83 -10.76
C ARG A 6 12.89 -62.20 -9.35
N LYS A 7 14.07 -62.15 -8.72
CA LYS A 7 14.36 -61.27 -7.57
C LYS A 7 14.51 -59.83 -8.09
N ILE A 8 13.43 -59.06 -8.05
CA ILE A 8 13.49 -57.60 -8.22
C ILE A 8 13.90 -57.03 -6.86
N LEU A 9 15.14 -56.56 -6.76
CA LEU A 9 15.63 -55.86 -5.58
C LEU A 9 14.98 -54.47 -5.58
N THR A 10 14.02 -54.28 -4.66
CA THR A 10 13.26 -53.05 -4.47
C THR A 10 14.19 -51.96 -3.93
N VAL A 11 14.61 -51.02 -4.78
CA VAL A 11 15.23 -49.77 -4.35
C VAL A 11 14.12 -48.85 -3.84
N ILE A 12 13.92 -48.82 -2.52
CA ILE A 12 13.05 -47.82 -1.88
C ILE A 12 13.88 -46.53 -1.77
N MET A 13 13.82 -45.71 -2.82
CA MET A 13 14.20 -44.30 -2.73
C MET A 13 13.16 -43.59 -1.86
N ALA A 14 13.49 -43.37 -0.60
CA ALA A 14 12.77 -42.44 0.25
C ALA A 14 13.11 -41.01 -0.22
N THR A 15 12.36 -40.51 -1.22
CA THR A 15 12.37 -39.09 -1.53
C THR A 15 11.62 -38.36 -0.43
N SER A 16 12.39 -37.76 0.48
CA SER A 16 11.92 -36.78 1.45
C SER A 16 11.21 -35.64 0.70
N LEU A 17 9.89 -35.72 0.61
CA LEU A 17 9.07 -34.59 0.24
C LEU A 17 9.20 -33.58 1.38
N LEU A 18 10.10 -32.62 1.19
CA LEU A 18 10.02 -31.32 1.84
C LEU A 18 8.69 -30.71 1.41
N SER A 19 7.64 -31.06 2.17
CA SER A 19 6.40 -30.31 2.17
C SER A 19 6.76 -28.90 2.61
N TRP A 20 7.01 -28.01 1.65
CA TRP A 20 6.71 -26.60 1.83
C TRP A 20 5.22 -26.51 2.09
N ALA A 21 4.82 -26.73 3.34
CA ALA A 21 3.61 -26.14 3.85
C ALA A 21 3.78 -24.63 3.58
N PRO A 22 2.90 -24.00 2.77
CA PRO A 22 2.84 -22.56 2.81
C PRO A 22 2.58 -22.26 4.27
N ALA A 23 3.48 -21.50 4.90
CA ALA A 23 3.24 -20.98 6.23
C ALA A 23 1.82 -20.43 6.19
N ALA A 24 0.92 -21.04 6.97
CA ALA A 24 -0.40 -20.50 7.15
C ALA A 24 -0.16 -19.05 7.61
N VAL A 25 -0.40 -18.10 6.71
CA VAL A 25 -0.36 -16.67 7.00
C VAL A 25 -1.55 -16.44 7.92
N SER A 26 -1.37 -16.79 9.20
CA SER A 26 -2.17 -16.28 10.28
C SER A 26 -1.66 -14.88 10.53
N ALA A 27 -2.17 -13.95 9.73
CA ALA A 27 -2.10 -12.54 9.99
C ALA A 27 -3.46 -11.98 9.60
N ALA A 28 -4.03 -11.13 10.45
CA ALA A 28 -4.97 -10.13 9.99
C ALA A 28 -4.29 -9.39 8.81
N GLU A 29 -4.57 -9.82 7.59
CA GLU A 29 -3.77 -9.47 6.42
C GLU A 29 -4.15 -8.05 6.02
N ARG A 30 -3.46 -7.06 6.60
CA ARG A 30 -3.58 -5.66 6.17
C ARG A 30 -3.12 -5.59 4.72
N ALA A 31 -4.02 -5.19 3.86
CA ALA A 31 -3.71 -4.96 2.47
C ALA A 31 -2.65 -3.87 2.38
N SER A 32 -1.45 -4.20 1.91
CA SER A 32 -0.33 -3.27 1.86
C SER A 32 0.35 -3.33 0.50
N TRP A 33 0.83 -2.17 0.06
CA TRP A 33 1.47 -1.98 -1.23
C TRP A 33 2.62 -1.00 -1.10
N THR A 34 3.66 -1.22 -1.90
CA THR A 34 4.69 -0.20 -2.14
C THR A 34 4.41 0.41 -3.51
N ILE A 35 4.24 1.73 -3.55
CA ILE A 35 3.94 2.48 -4.77
C ILE A 35 5.07 3.45 -5.08
N VAL A 36 5.27 3.71 -6.37
CA VAL A 36 6.19 4.76 -6.85
C VAL A 36 5.33 5.92 -7.32
N LEU A 37 5.53 7.09 -6.72
CA LEU A 37 4.84 8.32 -7.04
C LEU A 37 5.74 9.23 -7.87
N ARG A 38 5.27 9.65 -9.03
CA ARG A 38 5.84 10.74 -9.82
C ARG A 38 5.02 12.01 -9.60
N PRO A 39 5.55 13.20 -9.90
CA PRO A 39 4.84 14.46 -9.74
C PRO A 39 3.45 14.50 -10.39
N ALA A 40 3.28 13.82 -11.54
CA ALA A 40 2.01 13.76 -12.25
C ALA A 40 0.97 12.83 -11.58
N ASP A 41 1.39 11.96 -10.66
CA ASP A 41 0.57 10.89 -10.09
C ASP A 41 -0.28 11.36 -8.92
N PHE A 42 0.03 12.51 -8.33
CA PHE A 42 -0.65 12.98 -7.14
C PHE A 42 -0.81 14.51 -7.10
N VAL A 43 -1.64 14.98 -6.16
CA VAL A 43 -1.77 16.39 -5.81
C VAL A 43 -1.71 16.52 -4.29
N VAL A 44 -0.93 17.47 -3.77
CA VAL A 44 -0.74 17.76 -2.33
C VAL A 44 -0.68 19.26 -2.07
N GLY A 45 -0.99 19.68 -0.84
CA GLY A 45 -0.94 21.07 -0.39
C GLY A 45 -2.02 21.93 -1.03
N ASP A 46 -1.74 23.22 -1.24
CA ASP A 46 -2.71 24.20 -1.74
C ASP A 46 -3.35 23.81 -3.08
N ALA A 47 -2.62 23.06 -3.91
CA ALA A 47 -3.12 22.55 -5.20
C ALA A 47 -4.34 21.63 -5.05
N LEU A 48 -4.55 21.02 -3.87
CA LEU A 48 -5.75 20.25 -3.57
C LEU A 48 -7.03 21.11 -3.63
N GLY A 49 -6.94 22.40 -3.27
CA GLY A 49 -8.07 23.34 -3.32
C GLY A 49 -8.53 23.65 -4.75
N GLN A 50 -7.69 23.35 -5.75
CA GLN A 50 -8.00 23.52 -7.16
C GLN A 50 -8.61 22.25 -7.78
N LEU A 51 -8.73 21.16 -7.02
CA LEU A 51 -9.39 19.96 -7.50
C LEU A 51 -10.89 20.20 -7.53
N HIS A 52 -11.46 20.18 -8.74
CA HIS A 52 -12.91 20.27 -8.95
C HIS A 52 -13.63 18.95 -8.61
N THR A 53 -13.46 18.46 -7.39
CA THR A 53 -14.20 17.31 -6.85
C THR A 53 -15.32 17.81 -5.94
N ARG A 54 -16.31 16.94 -5.66
CA ARG A 54 -17.40 17.24 -4.70
C ARG A 54 -16.96 17.10 -3.23
N ARG A 55 -15.65 16.92 -2.98
CA ARG A 55 -15.08 16.63 -1.66
C ARG A 55 -14.25 17.82 -1.20
N GLN A 56 -14.39 18.20 0.06
CA GLN A 56 -13.48 19.13 0.71
C GLN A 56 -12.14 18.43 1.01
N TRP A 57 -11.05 18.99 0.50
CA TRP A 57 -9.69 18.51 0.76
C TRP A 57 -9.03 19.31 1.88
N MET A 58 -8.14 18.65 2.62
CA MET A 58 -7.22 19.35 3.51
C MET A 58 -6.03 19.88 2.70
N THR A 59 -6.01 21.20 2.45
CA THR A 59 -5.04 21.86 1.56
C THR A 59 -3.70 22.16 2.21
N GLY A 60 -3.41 21.61 3.40
CA GLY A 60 -2.19 21.90 4.12
C GLY A 60 -1.84 20.82 5.13
N PHE A 61 -0.80 21.11 5.92
CA PHE A 61 -0.36 20.30 7.03
C PHE A 61 -0.96 20.85 8.33
N ASP A 62 -1.67 20.02 9.08
CA ASP A 62 -2.13 20.38 10.43
C ASP A 62 -0.96 20.26 11.42
N GLU A 63 -0.41 21.39 11.85
CA GLU A 63 0.73 21.45 12.78
C GLU A 63 0.44 20.81 14.14
N ARG A 64 -0.83 20.67 14.54
CA ARG A 64 -1.20 20.06 15.83
C ARG A 64 -1.20 18.53 15.76
N SER A 65 -1.84 17.97 14.72
CA SER A 65 -2.03 16.51 14.60
C SER A 65 -1.03 15.83 13.65
N GLY A 66 -0.30 16.63 12.86
CA GLY A 66 0.51 16.18 11.74
C GLY A 66 -0.28 15.55 10.61
N ALA A 67 -1.60 15.77 10.55
CA ALA A 67 -2.44 15.26 9.47
C ALA A 67 -2.22 16.09 8.19
N PHE A 68 -2.19 15.39 7.06
CA PHE A 68 -2.29 15.98 5.73
C PHE A 68 -2.95 14.97 4.78
N GLU A 69 -3.39 15.44 3.61
CA GLU A 69 -3.99 14.60 2.57
C GLU A 69 -3.21 14.70 1.27
N ILE A 70 -3.35 13.66 0.45
CA ILE A 70 -2.90 13.64 -0.92
C ILE A 70 -4.02 13.08 -1.77
N ALA A 71 -4.28 13.72 -2.90
CA ALA A 71 -5.12 13.17 -3.95
C ALA A 71 -4.26 12.34 -4.89
N LEU A 72 -4.28 11.03 -4.73
CA LEU A 72 -3.54 10.09 -5.56
C LEU A 72 -4.37 9.74 -6.79
N ARG A 73 -3.89 10.04 -7.99
CA ARG A 73 -4.62 9.71 -9.23
C ARG A 73 -4.77 8.20 -9.33
N ARG A 74 -5.99 7.72 -9.55
CA ARG A 74 -6.27 6.27 -9.63
C ARG A 74 -5.46 5.56 -10.70
N LYS A 75 -5.19 6.23 -11.82
CA LYS A 75 -4.38 5.67 -12.91
C LYS A 75 -2.90 5.46 -12.55
N ALA A 76 -2.42 6.07 -11.47
CA ALA A 76 -1.02 5.96 -11.05
C ALA A 76 -0.74 4.67 -10.28
N ILE A 77 -1.78 3.98 -9.79
CA ILE A 77 -1.60 2.77 -8.99
C ILE A 77 -2.57 1.67 -9.42
N ALA A 78 -2.07 0.44 -9.44
CA ALA A 78 -2.86 -0.74 -9.79
C ALA A 78 -3.63 -1.29 -8.57
N ILE A 79 -4.39 -0.45 -7.87
CA ILE A 79 -5.25 -0.86 -6.76
C ILE A 79 -6.71 -0.77 -7.18
N SER A 80 -7.42 -1.90 -7.11
CA SER A 80 -8.84 -1.95 -7.43
C SER A 80 -9.64 -1.20 -6.36
N ALA A 81 -10.48 -0.25 -6.78
CA ALA A 81 -11.36 0.52 -5.91
C ALA A 81 -12.73 0.71 -6.59
N PRO A 82 -13.52 -0.36 -6.77
CA PRO A 82 -14.72 -0.34 -7.62
C PRO A 82 -15.82 0.60 -7.10
N ARG A 83 -15.85 0.86 -5.79
CA ARG A 83 -16.80 1.78 -5.16
C ARG A 83 -16.31 3.23 -5.12
N CYS A 84 -15.04 3.48 -5.43
CA CYS A 84 -14.54 4.84 -5.55
C CYS A 84 -14.97 5.41 -6.91
N ARG A 85 -15.84 6.42 -6.91
CA ARG A 85 -16.33 7.09 -8.14
C ARG A 85 -15.53 8.33 -8.52
N MET A 86 -14.57 8.73 -7.71
CA MET A 86 -13.66 9.83 -7.99
C MET A 86 -12.47 9.35 -8.84
N ASP A 87 -11.81 10.28 -9.53
CA ASP A 87 -10.55 10.02 -10.26
C ASP A 87 -9.34 9.90 -9.33
N TYR A 88 -9.55 10.18 -8.04
CA TYR A 88 -8.51 10.21 -7.02
C TYR A 88 -8.85 9.24 -5.88
N LEU A 89 -7.83 8.54 -5.40
CA LEU A 89 -7.81 7.98 -4.06
C LEU A 89 -7.32 9.04 -3.08
N ILE A 90 -7.74 8.89 -1.83
CA ILE A 90 -7.41 9.80 -0.74
C ILE A 90 -6.36 9.07 0.09
N LEU A 91 -5.12 9.50 -0.02
CA LEU A 91 -4.03 8.98 0.80
C LEU A 91 -3.84 9.92 1.99
N THR A 92 -3.99 9.40 3.20
CA THR A 92 -3.82 10.18 4.43
C THR A 92 -2.90 9.47 5.41
N ILE A 93 -2.34 10.21 6.37
CA ILE A 93 -1.68 9.58 7.50
C ILE A 93 -2.74 9.27 8.58
N PRO A 94 -2.90 8.01 8.98
CA PRO A 94 -3.81 7.66 10.05
C PRO A 94 -3.34 8.32 11.36
N VAL A 95 -4.24 9.08 11.99
CA VAL A 95 -3.97 9.75 13.27
C VAL A 95 -3.92 8.73 14.41
N TYR A 96 -4.64 7.62 14.29
CA TYR A 96 -4.72 6.59 15.31
C TYR A 96 -5.19 5.25 14.72
N TYR A 97 -4.42 4.19 14.95
CA TYR A 97 -4.88 2.81 14.80
C TYR A 97 -5.11 2.23 16.20
N PRO A 98 -6.37 2.02 16.64
CA PRO A 98 -6.66 1.55 17.99
C PRO A 98 -6.01 0.20 18.32
N GLU A 99 -5.90 -0.68 17.32
CA GLU A 99 -5.39 -2.05 17.52
C GLU A 99 -3.87 -2.17 17.45
N ASN A 100 -3.18 -1.13 16.97
CA ASN A 100 -1.73 -1.16 16.86
C ASN A 100 -1.24 0.30 16.74
N PRO A 101 -0.80 0.95 17.83
CA PRO A 101 -0.41 2.36 17.82
C PRO A 101 0.91 2.55 17.08
N LYS A 102 0.89 2.35 15.76
CA LYS A 102 1.97 2.74 14.87
C LYS A 102 1.92 4.27 14.81
N GLN A 103 2.90 4.92 15.43
CA GLN A 103 2.97 6.37 15.50
C GLN A 103 4.23 6.87 14.80
N ALA A 104 4.07 7.91 14.00
CA ALA A 104 5.13 8.81 13.59
C ALA A 104 4.85 10.14 14.29
N SER A 105 5.91 10.73 14.82
CA SER A 105 5.90 12.07 15.36
C SER A 105 5.41 13.08 14.31
N VAL A 106 4.87 14.22 14.76
CA VAL A 106 4.49 15.33 13.87
C VAL A 106 5.66 15.72 12.97
N ARG A 107 6.90 15.70 13.48
CA ARG A 107 8.11 15.99 12.70
C ARG A 107 8.34 15.02 11.55
N GLU A 108 8.17 13.72 11.77
CA GLU A 108 8.30 12.71 10.70
C GLU A 108 7.20 12.87 9.65
N ARG A 109 5.95 13.13 10.09
CA ARG A 109 4.84 13.43 9.17
C ARG A 109 5.10 14.69 8.36
N ARG A 110 5.66 15.73 8.98
CA ARG A 110 6.04 16.98 8.34
C ARG A 110 7.11 16.75 7.26
N ALA A 111 8.14 15.96 7.56
CA ALA A 111 9.18 15.63 6.60
C ALA A 111 8.62 14.93 5.35
N VAL A 112 7.64 14.04 5.54
CA VAL A 112 6.95 13.36 4.44
C VAL A 112 6.12 14.33 3.62
N TYR A 113 5.35 15.21 4.27
CA TYR A 113 4.60 16.26 3.61
C TYR A 113 5.51 17.16 2.76
N ASP A 114 6.59 17.70 3.36
CA ASP A 114 7.53 18.59 2.67
C ASP A 114 8.23 17.89 1.50
N ALA A 115 8.59 16.61 1.64
CA ALA A 115 9.20 15.83 0.56
C ALA A 115 8.25 15.69 -0.65
N LEU A 116 6.97 15.45 -0.40
CA LEU A 116 5.97 15.29 -1.47
C LEU A 116 5.59 16.64 -2.10
N VAL A 117 5.48 17.71 -1.31
CA VAL A 117 5.31 19.08 -1.84
C VAL A 117 6.50 19.45 -2.72
N ALA A 118 7.74 19.19 -2.26
CA ALA A 118 8.94 19.46 -3.03
C ALA A 118 8.99 18.65 -4.34
N LEU A 119 8.59 17.37 -4.31
CA LEU A 119 8.51 16.53 -5.50
C LEU A 119 7.51 17.11 -6.52
N GLN A 120 6.31 17.50 -6.07
CA GLN A 120 5.30 18.14 -6.91
C GLN A 120 5.81 19.45 -7.52
N THR A 121 6.34 20.35 -6.69
CA THR A 121 6.82 21.68 -7.12
C THR A 121 7.99 21.58 -8.09
N LYS A 122 8.91 20.62 -7.90
CA LYS A 122 10.04 20.41 -8.82
C LYS A 122 9.61 19.82 -10.17
N GLY A 123 8.47 19.13 -10.23
CA GLY A 123 7.96 18.53 -11.47
C GLY A 123 8.80 17.37 -12.03
N LYS A 124 9.81 16.88 -11.29
CA LYS A 124 10.68 15.77 -11.70
C LYS A 124 11.08 14.86 -10.53
N GLY A 125 11.53 13.64 -10.84
CA GLY A 125 11.93 12.62 -9.87
C GLY A 125 10.77 11.69 -9.48
N SER A 126 10.97 10.92 -8.41
CA SER A 126 9.95 10.01 -7.87
C SER A 126 10.11 9.78 -6.37
N ALA A 127 9.02 9.38 -5.71
CA ALA A 127 9.00 8.94 -4.32
C ALA A 127 8.49 7.49 -4.21
N THR A 128 9.25 6.62 -3.56
CA THR A 128 8.74 5.30 -3.16
C THR A 128 8.04 5.41 -1.82
N VAL A 129 6.80 4.95 -1.73
CA VAL A 129 5.92 5.11 -0.56
C VAL A 129 5.24 3.79 -0.23
N GLY A 130 5.25 3.40 1.04
CA GLY A 130 4.40 2.32 1.53
C GLY A 130 2.97 2.83 1.81
N VAL A 131 1.96 2.11 1.35
CA VAL A 131 0.54 2.39 1.62
C VAL A 131 -0.17 1.14 2.09
N GLU A 132 -1.19 1.30 2.93
CA GLU A 132 -2.00 0.21 3.46
C GLU A 132 -3.49 0.58 3.51
N ALA A 133 -4.33 -0.45 3.51
CA ALA A 133 -5.74 -0.36 3.82
C ALA A 133 -6.08 -1.39 4.90
N PRO A 134 -6.55 -0.97 6.09
CA PRO A 134 -6.99 -1.88 7.14
C PRO A 134 -8.25 -2.63 6.68
N GLU A 135 -8.54 -3.74 7.35
CA GLU A 135 -9.68 -4.64 7.04
C GLU A 135 -11.04 -3.96 6.82
N PRO A 136 -11.47 -2.92 7.58
CA PRO A 136 -12.74 -2.24 7.27
C PRO A 136 -12.74 -1.48 5.93
N LEU A 137 -11.57 -1.22 5.34
CA LEU A 137 -11.40 -0.47 4.10
C LEU A 137 -11.00 -1.33 2.90
N ALA A 138 -10.66 -2.60 3.10
CA ALA A 138 -10.24 -3.50 2.04
C ALA A 138 -10.81 -4.90 2.24
N ARG A 139 -11.06 -5.59 1.13
CA ARG A 139 -11.50 -6.99 1.16
C ARG A 139 -10.89 -7.78 0.01
N LEU A 140 -10.93 -9.09 0.12
CA LEU A 140 -10.63 -9.97 -1.00
C LEU A 140 -11.79 -9.92 -2.02
N GLY A 141 -11.48 -9.46 -3.24
CA GLY A 141 -12.36 -9.47 -4.41
C GLY A 141 -12.01 -10.59 -5.39
N LYS A 142 -12.73 -10.65 -6.52
CA LYS A 142 -12.54 -11.70 -7.55
C LYS A 142 -11.16 -11.68 -8.22
N ARG A 143 -10.47 -10.54 -8.19
CA ARG A 143 -9.17 -10.32 -8.85
C ARG A 143 -8.05 -10.00 -7.85
N GLY A 144 -8.26 -10.31 -6.58
CA GLY A 144 -7.36 -9.93 -5.49
C GLY A 144 -7.97 -8.85 -4.60
N ILE A 145 -7.13 -8.21 -3.79
CA ILE A 145 -7.58 -7.25 -2.79
C ILE A 145 -8.12 -5.98 -3.47
N GLU A 146 -9.27 -5.51 -3.01
CA GLU A 146 -9.90 -4.27 -3.47
C GLU A 146 -10.30 -3.37 -2.31
N LEU A 147 -10.24 -2.06 -2.55
CA LEU A 147 -10.70 -1.03 -1.61
C LEU A 147 -12.23 -0.92 -1.63
N LEU A 148 -12.79 -0.81 -0.43
CA LEU A 148 -14.22 -0.57 -0.19
C LEU A 148 -14.61 0.90 -0.26
N ALA A 149 -13.62 1.80 -0.13
CA ALA A 149 -13.75 3.25 -0.20
C ALA A 149 -12.65 3.86 -1.08
N CYS A 150 -12.60 5.19 -1.19
CA CYS A 150 -11.50 5.89 -1.87
C CYS A 150 -10.25 6.01 -0.98
N ASN A 151 -10.32 5.62 0.29
CA ASN A 151 -9.30 5.90 1.30
C ASN A 151 -8.17 4.86 1.29
N LEU A 152 -6.95 5.37 1.42
CA LEU A 152 -5.72 4.65 1.67
C LEU A 152 -4.96 5.36 2.77
N TYR A 153 -4.11 4.62 3.46
CA TYR A 153 -3.25 5.16 4.49
C TYR A 153 -1.78 4.98 4.12
N PHE A 154 -0.93 5.88 4.61
CA PHE A 154 0.50 5.60 4.65
C PHE A 154 0.77 4.37 5.52
N ALA A 155 1.56 3.44 5.01
CA ALA A 155 2.04 2.31 5.77
C ALA A 155 3.13 2.77 6.75
N PHE A 156 3.11 2.18 7.94
CA PHE A 156 4.07 2.46 9.00
C PHE A 156 5.08 1.32 9.18
N PRO A 157 6.37 1.63 9.46
CA PRO A 157 6.93 2.97 9.66
C PRO A 157 6.91 3.82 8.38
N ILE A 158 6.65 5.12 8.51
CA ILE A 158 6.52 5.97 7.32
C ILE A 158 7.89 6.07 6.66
N SER A 159 7.97 5.58 5.42
CA SER A 159 9.16 5.68 4.60
C SER A 159 8.79 6.35 3.29
N VAL A 160 9.49 7.43 2.98
CA VAL A 160 9.45 8.08 1.67
C VAL A 160 10.88 8.24 1.18
N GLN A 161 11.20 7.56 0.10
CA GLN A 161 12.50 7.63 -0.54
C GLN A 161 12.38 8.42 -1.83
N VAL A 162 12.92 9.64 -1.85
CA VAL A 162 12.88 10.51 -3.02
C VAL A 162 14.14 10.33 -3.84
N SER A 163 13.96 10.02 -5.13
CA SER A 163 15.03 10.03 -6.13
C SER A 163 14.88 11.24 -7.04
N THR A 164 16.00 11.89 -7.34
CA THR A 164 16.07 13.05 -8.24
C THR A 164 16.65 12.73 -9.62
N GLN A 165 16.83 11.44 -9.92
CA GLN A 165 17.34 10.97 -11.21
C GLN A 165 16.48 11.46 -12.38
#